data_AF-O32160-F1
#
_entry.id   AF-O32160-F1
#
_cell.length_a   1.000
_cell.length_b   1.000
_cell.length_c   1.000
_cell.angle_alpha   90.00
_cell.angle_beta   90.00
_cell.angle_gamma   90.00
#
_symmetry.space_group_name_H-M   'P 1'
#
loop_
_entity.id
_entity.type
_entity.pdbx_description
1 polymer ?
#
loop_
_entity_poly.entity_id
_entity_poly.type
_entity_poly.pdbx_seq_one_letter_code
_entity_poly.pdbx_strand_id
1 'polypeptide(L)'
;MNENIIPLNRHTQEIPTTESVIKNSGNSEVHIDIHIDTMPIAFAILCSALAAKQMTKEEFDMAYTQLREMNRENNSRSSVKQIINQETEEE
;
A
#
# COMPACT_ATOMS: atom_id res chain seq x y z
N MET A 1 -40.08 -17.09 51.32
CA MET A 1 -38.79 -16.98 50.60
C MET A 1 -38.53 -15.50 50.55
N ASN A 2 -37.52 -15.00 51.26
CA ASN A 2 -37.29 -13.56 51.36
C ASN A 2 -36.07 -13.24 50.51
N GLU A 3 -36.30 -12.60 49.37
CA GLU A 3 -35.21 -12.14 48.50
C GLU A 3 -34.30 -11.18 49.27
N ASN A 4 -33.03 -11.58 49.43
CA ASN A 4 -31.96 -10.73 49.95
C ASN A 4 -31.72 -9.58 48.95
N ILE A 5 -32.30 -8.41 49.22
CA ILE A 5 -31.92 -7.18 48.52
C ILE A 5 -30.53 -6.78 49.00
N ILE A 6 -29.52 -7.11 48.21
CA ILE A 6 -28.15 -6.64 48.44
C ILE A 6 -28.15 -5.12 48.17
N PRO A 7 -27.76 -4.28 49.14
CA PRO A 7 -27.82 -2.84 49.00
C PRO A 7 -26.83 -2.37 47.94
N LEU A 8 -27.34 -1.63 46.94
CA LEU A 8 -26.56 -1.01 45.87
C LEU A 8 -25.64 0.05 46.49
N ASN A 9 -24.40 -0.33 46.77
CA ASN A 9 -23.39 0.60 47.25
C ASN A 9 -22.92 1.48 46.09
N ARG A 10 -23.61 2.60 45.94
CA ARG A 10 -23.31 3.75 45.09
C ARG A 10 -22.05 4.48 45.59
N HIS A 11 -20.90 3.82 45.51
CA HIS A 11 -19.62 4.51 45.50
C HIS A 11 -19.25 4.81 44.05
N THR A 12 -19.39 6.09 43.73
CA THR A 12 -18.58 6.83 42.76
C THR A 12 -18.12 6.03 41.55
N GLN A 13 -18.86 6.22 40.47
CA GLN A 13 -18.39 6.04 39.10
C GLN A 13 -17.05 6.79 38.95
N GLU A 14 -15.95 6.10 39.21
CA GLU A 14 -14.70 6.38 38.53
C GLU A 14 -15.02 6.11 37.06
N ILE A 15 -15.42 7.15 36.34
CA ILE A 15 -15.64 7.10 34.89
C ILE A 15 -14.33 6.55 34.33
N PRO A 16 -14.31 5.31 33.80
CA PRO A 16 -13.12 4.81 33.14
C PRO A 16 -12.83 5.83 32.07
N THR A 17 -11.66 6.47 32.17
CA THR A 17 -11.19 7.39 31.16
C THR A 17 -11.45 6.70 29.84
N THR A 18 -12.25 7.34 28.98
CA THR A 18 -12.39 6.95 27.59
C THR A 18 -11.06 7.29 26.92
N GLU A 19 -9.97 6.68 27.39
CA GLU A 19 -8.79 6.41 26.62
C GLU A 19 -9.27 5.44 25.56
N SER A 20 -9.94 6.02 24.56
CA SER A 20 -9.89 5.64 23.18
C SER A 20 -9.15 4.32 23.02
N VAL A 21 -9.90 3.23 23.18
CA VAL A 21 -9.50 1.89 22.74
C VAL A 21 -9.56 1.86 21.20
N ILE A 22 -9.09 2.93 20.56
CA ILE A 22 -8.51 2.90 19.22
C ILE A 22 -7.06 2.42 19.40
N LYS A 23 -6.83 1.40 20.23
CA LYS A 23 -5.47 0.98 20.55
C LYS A 23 -4.97 -0.22 19.77
N ASN A 24 -5.81 -1.01 19.08
CA ASN A 24 -5.35 -2.06 18.17
C ASN A 24 -6.52 -2.58 17.32
N SER A 25 -6.75 -2.02 16.14
CA SER A 25 -7.32 -2.87 15.07
C SER A 25 -6.21 -3.86 14.73
N GLY A 26 -6.41 -5.15 15.00
CA GLY A 26 -5.44 -6.21 14.70
C GLY A 26 -5.10 -6.36 13.21
N ASN A 27 -5.73 -5.55 12.35
CA ASN A 27 -5.46 -5.51 10.92
C ASN A 27 -4.50 -4.38 10.51
N SER A 28 -4.11 -3.48 11.43
CA SER A 28 -3.17 -2.39 11.12
C SER A 28 -1.76 -2.89 10.78
N GLU A 29 -1.42 -4.12 11.19
CA GLU A 29 -0.14 -4.80 10.91
C GLU A 29 -0.12 -5.49 9.53
N VAL A 30 -1.24 -5.51 8.80
CA VAL A 30 -1.28 -6.19 7.50
C VAL A 30 -0.69 -5.28 6.43
N HIS A 31 0.60 -5.47 6.15
CA HIS A 31 1.30 -4.83 5.05
C HIS A 31 0.88 -5.49 3.73
N ILE A 32 0.08 -4.81 2.92
CA ILE A 32 -0.27 -5.26 1.57
C ILE A 32 0.68 -4.61 0.58
N ASP A 33 1.58 -5.40 0.00
CA ASP A 33 2.38 -4.99 -1.15
C ASP A 33 1.60 -5.32 -2.43
N ILE A 34 1.33 -4.29 -3.24
CA ILE A 34 0.64 -4.44 -4.52
C ILE A 34 1.65 -4.12 -5.63
N HIS A 35 2.16 -5.16 -6.26
CA HIS A 35 2.99 -5.02 -7.45
C HIS A 35 2.13 -5.16 -8.70
N ILE A 36 1.96 -4.06 -9.45
CA ILE A 36 1.29 -4.08 -10.76
C ILE A 36 2.35 -3.89 -11.84
N ASP A 37 2.54 -4.91 -12.68
CA ASP A 37 3.28 -4.73 -13.91
C ASP A 37 2.45 -3.92 -14.91
N THR A 38 2.89 -2.69 -15.17
CA THR A 38 2.23 -1.75 -16.08
C THR A 38 2.76 -1.84 -17.52
N MET A 39 3.81 -2.64 -17.78
CA MET A 39 4.40 -2.77 -19.12
C MET A 39 3.44 -3.34 -20.16
N PRO A 40 2.68 -4.41 -19.88
CA PRO A 40 1.73 -4.94 -20.87
C PRO A 40 0.67 -3.92 -21.27
N ILE A 41 0.20 -3.11 -20.31
CA ILE A 41 -0.79 -2.06 -20.55
C ILE A 41 -0.20 -0.96 -21.43
N ALA A 42 0.99 -0.46 -21.08
CA ALA A 42 1.66 0.58 -21.85
C ALA A 42 1.98 0.10 -23.29
N PHE A 43 2.42 -1.14 -23.46
CA PHE A 43 2.67 -1.74 -24.77
C PHE A 43 1.38 -1.83 -25.60
N ALA A 44 0.26 -2.27 -25.01
CA ALA A 44 -1.02 -2.34 -25.69
C ALA A 44 -1.51 -0.95 -26.16
N ILE A 45 -1.27 0.10 -25.37
CA ILE A 45 -1.58 1.48 -25.75
C ILE A 45 -0.77 1.91 -26.97
N LEU A 46 0.55 1.65 -26.98
CA LEU A 46 1.41 1.96 -28.13
C LEU A 46 0.98 1.19 -29.39
N CYS A 47 0.69 -0.11 -29.27
CA CYS A 47 0.19 -0.90 -30.39
C CYS A 47 -1.16 -0.38 -30.91
N SER A 48 -2.06 0.03 -30.02
CA SER A 48 -3.37 0.59 -30.40
C SER A 48 -3.20 1.89 -31.19
N ALA A 49 -2.33 2.79 -30.72
CA ALA A 49 -2.06 4.04 -31.41
C ALA A 49 -1.38 3.82 -32.78
N LEU A 50 -0.44 2.87 -32.88
CA LEU A 50 0.19 2.49 -34.14
C LEU A 50 -0.84 1.91 -35.13
N ALA A 51 -1.70 1.00 -34.67
CA ALA A 51 -2.76 0.40 -35.49
C ALA A 51 -3.78 1.45 -35.97
N ALA A 52 -4.07 2.44 -35.12
CA ALA A 52 -4.91 3.59 -35.43
C ALA A 52 -4.22 4.64 -36.33
N LYS A 53 -2.96 4.40 -36.75
CA LYS A 53 -2.13 5.33 -37.53
C LYS A 53 -1.96 6.71 -36.87
N GLN A 54 -2.01 6.75 -35.54
CA GLN A 54 -1.81 7.97 -34.76
C GLN A 54 -0.33 8.25 -34.49
N MET A 55 0.55 7.31 -34.86
CA MET A 55 2.00 7.44 -34.80
C MET A 55 2.63 6.64 -35.95
N THR A 56 3.81 7.04 -36.40
CA THR A 56 4.62 6.26 -37.34
C THR A 56 5.32 5.10 -36.63
N LYS A 57 5.92 4.19 -37.41
CA LYS A 57 6.67 3.07 -36.84
C LYS A 57 7.92 3.56 -36.09
N GLU A 58 8.57 4.59 -36.59
CA GLU A 58 9.74 5.21 -35.97
C GLU A 58 9.40 5.85 -34.61
N GLU A 59 8.24 6.54 -34.54
CA GLU A 59 7.73 7.10 -33.29
C GLU A 59 7.40 6.00 -32.28
N PHE A 60 6.77 4.90 -32.73
CA PHE A 60 6.51 3.74 -31.89
C PHE A 60 7.80 3.13 -31.33
N ASP A 61 8.83 2.91 -32.16
CA ASP A 61 10.09 2.30 -31.74
C ASP A 61 10.83 3.20 -30.73
N MET A 62 10.80 4.52 -30.95
CA MET A 62 11.34 5.51 -30.02
C MET A 62 10.57 5.53 -28.69
N ALA A 63 9.24 5.50 -28.72
CA ALA A 63 8.41 5.48 -27.52
C ALA A 63 8.58 4.17 -26.72
N TYR A 64 8.65 3.03 -27.41
CA TYR A 64 8.88 1.73 -26.79
C TYR A 64 10.26 1.64 -26.14
N THR A 65 11.29 2.22 -26.78
CA THR A 65 12.64 2.29 -26.20
C THR A 65 12.64 3.09 -24.90
N GLN A 66 12.05 4.29 -24.90
CA GLN A 66 11.90 5.11 -23.69
C GLN A 66 11.10 4.41 -22.59
N LEU A 67 10.01 3.71 -22.96
CA LEU A 67 9.21 2.93 -22.02
C LEU A 67 10.07 1.84 -21.32
N ARG A 68 10.93 1.16 -22.07
CA ARG A 68 11.84 0.15 -21.49
C ARG A 68 12.91 0.76 -20.59
N GLU A 69 13.47 1.91 -20.95
CA GLU A 69 14.45 2.61 -20.13
C GLU A 69 13.83 3.04 -18.79
N MET A 70 12.63 3.62 -18.82
CA MET A 70 11.88 3.98 -17.62
C MET A 70 11.62 2.77 -16.71
N ASN A 71 11.24 1.62 -17.27
CA ASN A 71 10.99 0.42 -16.47
C ASN A 71 12.28 -0.12 -15.80
N ARG A 72 13.42 -0.07 -16.50
CA ARG A 72 14.71 -0.48 -15.94
C ARG A 72 15.14 0.41 -14.77
N GLU A 73 14.94 1.72 -14.88
CA GLU A 73 15.22 2.65 -13.79
C GLU A 73 14.36 2.39 -12.55
N ASN A 74 13.08 2.09 -12.74
CA ASN A 74 12.15 1.82 -11.63
C ASN A 74 12.54 0.55 -10.87
N ASN A 75 12.92 -0.52 -11.57
CA ASN A 75 13.42 -1.73 -10.92
C ASN A 75 14.73 -1.48 -10.16
N SER A 76 15.62 -0.66 -10.70
CA SER A 76 16.90 -0.32 -10.05
C SER A 76 16.71 0.50 -8.77
N ARG A 77 15.75 1.43 -8.74
CA ARG A 77 15.43 2.23 -7.54
C ARG A 77 14.75 1.39 -6.45
N SER A 78 13.97 0.38 -6.82
CA SER A 78 13.32 -0.51 -5.83
C SER A 78 14.36 -1.31 -5.05
N SER A 79 15.37 -1.87 -5.73
CA SER A 79 16.46 -2.61 -5.08
C SER A 79 17.27 -1.77 -4.09
N VAL A 80 17.48 -0.47 -4.37
CA VAL A 80 18.22 0.42 -3.46
C VAL A 80 17.44 0.69 -2.17
N LYS A 81 16.10 0.83 -2.24
CA LYS A 81 15.27 1.04 -1.05
C LYS A 81 15.26 -0.18 -0.11
N GLN A 82 15.33 -1.40 -0.65
CA GLN A 82 15.43 -2.60 0.19
C GLN A 82 16.74 -2.68 0.99
N ILE A 83 17.83 -2.09 0.51
CA ILE A 83 19.11 -2.08 1.24
C ILE A 83 19.03 -1.12 2.43
N ILE A 84 18.45 0.06 2.26
CA ILE A 84 18.42 1.10 3.31
C ILE A 84 17.55 0.69 4.50
N ASN A 85 16.47 -0.07 4.29
CA ASN A 85 15.59 -0.50 5.38
C ASN A 85 16.16 -1.66 6.23
N GLN A 86 17.29 -2.27 5.84
CA GLN A 86 17.90 -3.38 6.59
C GLN A 86 18.97 -2.94 7.60
N GLU A 87 19.39 -1.66 7.62
CA GLU A 87 20.44 -1.16 8.52
C GLU A 87 19.90 -0.35 9.71
N THR A 88 18.62 -0.43 10.06
CA THR A 88 18.09 0.28 11.23
C THR A 88 17.21 -0.61 12.12
N GLU A 89 17.66 -1.83 12.37
CA GLU A 89 17.20 -2.66 13.50
C GLU A 89 18.39 -3.47 14.05
N GLU A 90 19.41 -2.78 14.55
CA GLU A 90 20.39 -3.42 15.44
C GLU A 90 20.48 -2.61 16.75
N GLU A 91 20.01 -3.28 17.81
CA GLU A 91 20.14 -3.05 19.27
C GLU A 91 19.33 -1.95 19.98
#